data_AF-A0A6G5A6Q0-F1
#
_entry.id   AF-A0A6G5A6Q0-F1
#
_cell.length_a   1.000
_cell.length_b   1.000
_cell.length_c   1.000
_cell.angle_alpha   90.00
_cell.angle_beta   90.00
_cell.angle_gamma   90.00
#
_symmetry.space_group_name_H-M   'P 1'
#
loop_
_entity.id
_entity.type
_entity.pdbx_description
1 polymer ?
#
loop_
_entity_poly.entity_id
_entity_poly.type
_entity_poly.pdbx_seq_one_letter_code
_entity_poly.pdbx_strand_id
1 'polypeptide(L)'
;EKKWLEREVPLTFRIDRAKEVIHIGRKDNVLPDGEEIPFKVVEGTTQCLIIGTPSTKNKRQDCTMWVGENLVGELENRCYTIFREECGKAKIIMERIDSICRRAFRVARPTETEEN
;
A
#
# COMPACT_ATOMS: atom_id res chain seq x y z
N GLU A 1 -23.17 13.54 -1.22
CA GLU A 1 -22.11 12.57 -1.60
C GLU A 1 -20.75 13.17 -1.31
N LYS A 2 -19.83 12.46 -0.64
CA LYS A 2 -18.42 12.86 -0.57
C LYS A 2 -17.69 12.19 -1.72
N LYS A 3 -17.41 12.93 -2.79
CA LYS A 3 -16.54 12.46 -3.88
C LYS A 3 -15.10 12.53 -3.38
N TRP A 4 -14.35 11.44 -3.53
CA TRP A 4 -12.92 11.45 -3.30
C TRP A 4 -12.28 12.45 -4.27
N LEU A 5 -11.45 13.36 -3.74
CA LEU A 5 -10.67 14.28 -4.55
C LEU A 5 -9.35 13.59 -4.88
N GLU A 6 -9.18 13.26 -6.15
CA GLU A 6 -7.90 12.81 -6.67
C GLU A 6 -6.87 13.93 -6.50
N ARG A 7 -5.67 13.55 -6.03
CA ARG A 7 -4.54 14.45 -5.87
C ARG A 7 -3.31 13.76 -6.42
N GLU A 8 -2.58 14.46 -7.27
CA GLU A 8 -1.28 14.03 -7.75
C GLU A 8 -0.20 14.62 -6.84
N VAL A 9 0.71 13.76 -6.36
CA VAL A 9 1.83 14.15 -5.50
C VAL A 9 3.12 13.61 -6.12
N PRO A 10 4.06 14.47 -6.54
CA PRO A 10 5.34 14.02 -7.07
C PRO A 10 6.21 13.45 -5.95
N LEU A 11 6.68 12.21 -6.13
CA LEU A 11 7.59 11.53 -5.23
C LEU A 11 8.99 11.43 -5.84
N THR A 12 10.02 11.49 -4.99
CA THR A 12 11.40 11.17 -5.36
C THR A 12 11.82 9.85 -4.72
N PHE A 13 12.62 9.07 -5.45
CA PHE A 13 13.13 7.79 -4.99
C PHE A 13 14.65 7.75 -5.17
N ARG A 14 15.38 7.36 -4.13
CA ARG A 14 16.82 7.12 -4.19
C ARG A 14 17.17 5.83 -3.47
N ILE A 15 17.96 4.97 -4.10
CA ILE A 15 18.32 3.66 -3.56
C ILE A 15 19.75 3.69 -3.04
N ASP A 16 19.93 3.38 -1.75
CA ASP A 16 21.24 3.12 -1.13
C ASP A 16 21.42 1.59 -1.05
N ARG A 17 22.10 1.03 -2.05
CA ARG A 17 22.34 -0.42 -2.14
C ARG A 17 23.25 -0.95 -1.04
N ALA A 18 24.18 -0.13 -0.54
CA ALA A 18 25.11 -0.57 0.50
C ALA A 18 24.40 -0.76 1.84
N LYS A 19 23.32 -0.04 2.08
CA LYS A 19 22.50 -0.12 3.30
C LYS A 19 21.19 -0.87 3.12
N GLU A 20 20.89 -1.33 1.90
CA GLU A 20 19.61 -1.95 1.55
C GLU A 20 18.41 -1.06 1.93
N VAL A 21 18.53 0.24 1.65
CA VAL A 21 17.53 1.26 1.99
C VAL A 21 17.05 1.99 0.74
N ILE A 22 15.75 2.26 0.68
CA ILE A 22 15.16 3.22 -0.26
C ILE A 22 14.78 4.49 0.48
N HIS A 23 15.19 5.61 -0.07
CA HIS A 23 14.82 6.93 0.38
C HIS A 23 13.66 7.43 -0.45
N ILE A 24 12.57 7.84 0.21
CA ILE A 24 11.38 8.37 -0.44
C ILE A 24 11.16 9.80 0.04
N GLY A 25 11.17 10.75 -0.89
CA GLY A 25 10.89 12.16 -0.64
C GLY A 25 9.62 12.61 -1.36
N ARG A 26 9.14 13.82 -1.02
CA ARG A 26 8.08 14.51 -1.76
C ARG A 26 8.63 15.79 -2.37
N LYS A 27 8.16 16.13 -3.56
CA LYS A 27 8.56 17.35 -4.28
C LYS A 27 7.50 18.46 -4.23
N ASP A 28 6.42 18.24 -3.49
CA ASP A 28 5.56 19.35 -3.09
C ASP A 28 6.15 19.97 -1.82
N ASN A 29 6.20 21.30 -1.75
CA ASN A 29 6.84 22.14 -0.69
C ASN A 29 6.37 21.88 0.76
N VAL A 30 5.71 20.75 1.02
CA VAL A 30 5.28 20.20 2.30
C VAL A 30 6.45 19.59 3.06
N LEU A 31 7.41 18.99 2.36
CA LEU A 31 8.71 18.62 2.92
C LEU A 31 9.77 19.57 2.36
N PRO A 32 10.73 20.02 3.18
CA PRO A 32 11.90 20.75 2.67
C PRO A 32 12.54 19.97 1.53
N ASP A 33 12.91 20.65 0.45
CA ASP A 33 13.64 20.04 -0.65
C ASP A 33 14.87 19.28 -0.11
N GLY A 34 14.91 17.97 -0.35
CA GLY A 34 15.99 17.08 0.10
C GLY A 34 15.72 16.29 1.38
N GLU A 35 14.58 16.48 2.05
CA GLU A 35 14.20 15.62 3.18
C GLU A 35 13.58 14.30 2.67
N GLU A 36 14.42 13.27 2.53
CA GLU A 36 13.99 11.93 2.13
C GLU A 36 13.93 10.99 3.34
N ILE A 37 12.82 10.27 3.50
CA ILE A 37 12.65 9.31 4.58
C ILE A 37 13.24 7.96 4.15
N PRO A 38 14.18 7.37 4.92
CA PRO A 38 14.73 6.06 4.63
C PRO A 38 13.77 4.94 5.07
N PHE A 39 13.59 3.95 4.20
CA PHE A 39 12.88 2.71 4.48
C PHE A 39 13.78 1.52 4.18
N LYS A 40 13.79 0.53 5.07
CA LYS A 40 14.50 -0.72 4.81
C LYS A 40 13.79 -1.47 3.69
N VAL A 41 14.55 -1.97 2.73
CA VAL A 41 14.03 -2.90 1.73
C VAL A 41 13.94 -4.28 2.39
N VAL A 42 12.73 -4.82 2.49
CA VAL A 42 12.49 -6.17 3.01
C VAL A 42 12.55 -7.18 1.86
N GLU A 43 11.96 -6.84 0.72
CA GLU A 43 12.00 -7.64 -0.50
C GLU A 43 11.82 -6.74 -1.72
N GLY A 44 12.57 -7.00 -2.79
CA GLY A 44 12.41 -6.32 -4.07
C GLY A 44 12.52 -7.32 -5.22
N THR A 45 11.42 -7.50 -5.96
CA THR A 45 11.34 -8.32 -7.17
C THR A 45 10.74 -7.53 -8.33
N THR A 46 10.65 -8.12 -9.51
CA THR A 46 9.91 -7.53 -10.64
C THR A 46 8.40 -7.46 -10.40
N GLN A 47 7.89 -8.14 -9.38
CA GLN A 47 6.45 -8.24 -9.07
C GLN A 47 6.03 -7.39 -7.87
N CYS A 48 6.90 -7.27 -6.87
CA CYS A 48 6.61 -6.52 -5.66
C CYS A 48 7.83 -5.82 -5.07
N LEU A 49 7.55 -4.72 -4.37
CA LEU A 49 8.47 -4.04 -3.49
C LEU A 49 7.86 -3.98 -2.08
N ILE A 50 8.56 -4.56 -1.11
CA ILE A 50 8.19 -4.50 0.30
C ILE A 50 9.22 -3.64 1.03
N ILE A 51 8.72 -2.55 1.61
CA ILE A 51 9.53 -1.62 2.41
C ILE A 51 8.99 -1.58 3.83
N GLY A 52 9.86 -1.40 4.80
CA GLY A 52 9.47 -1.39 6.21
C GLY A 52 10.23 -0.36 7.04
N THR A 53 9.58 0.07 8.11
CA THR A 53 10.23 0.76 9.22
C THR A 53 10.21 -0.14 10.46
N PRO A 54 11.22 -0.06 11.35
CA PRO A 54 11.18 -0.74 12.62
C PRO A 54 9.93 -0.33 13.41
N SER A 55 9.07 -1.28 13.79
CA SER A 55 7.93 -0.95 14.64
C SER A 55 8.39 -0.68 16.06
N THR A 56 7.81 0.31 16.71
CA THR A 56 8.04 0.60 18.13
C THR A 56 7.21 -0.30 19.05
N LYS A 57 6.22 -1.03 18.51
CA LYS A 57 5.22 -1.79 19.28
C LYS A 57 5.45 -3.30 19.29
N ASN A 58 6.18 -3.82 18.32
CA ASN A 58 6.48 -5.25 18.22
C ASN A 58 7.88 -5.46 17.62
N LYS A 59 8.44 -6.67 17.73
CA LYS A 59 9.73 -7.02 17.10
C LYS A 59 9.64 -7.16 15.57
N ARG A 60 8.54 -6.73 14.93
CA ARG A 60 8.28 -6.84 13.49
C ARG A 60 8.32 -5.45 12.85
N GLN A 61 8.30 -5.41 11.53
CA GLN A 61 8.31 -4.14 10.80
C GLN A 61 6.89 -3.66 10.48
N ASP A 62 6.70 -2.34 10.51
CA ASP A 62 5.53 -1.70 9.92
C ASP A 62 5.83 -1.52 8.42
N CYS A 63 5.22 -2.35 7.58
CA CYS A 63 5.56 -2.45 6.16
C CYS A 63 4.48 -1.92 5.22
N THR A 64 4.93 -1.49 4.06
CA THR A 64 4.12 -1.21 2.87
C THR A 64 4.57 -2.10 1.73
N MET A 65 3.61 -2.72 1.03
CA MET A 65 3.87 -3.52 -0.16
C MET A 65 3.29 -2.82 -1.39
N TRP A 66 4.13 -2.66 -2.40
CA TRP A 66 3.81 -2.10 -3.71
C TRP A 66 3.85 -3.22 -4.74
N VAL A 67 2.85 -3.28 -5.61
CA VAL A 67 2.69 -4.36 -6.59
C VAL A 67 2.20 -3.79 -7.91
N GLY A 68 2.52 -4.46 -9.01
CA GLY A 68 1.96 -4.11 -10.32
C GLY A 68 0.43 -4.18 -10.29
N GLU A 69 -0.25 -3.25 -10.98
CA GLU A 69 -1.71 -3.18 -11.00
C GLU A 69 -2.34 -4.49 -11.52
N ASN A 70 -1.67 -5.16 -12.47
CA ASN A 70 -2.08 -6.44 -13.04
C ASN A 70 -1.95 -7.63 -12.07
N LEU A 71 -1.26 -7.46 -10.94
CA LEU A 71 -1.04 -8.51 -9.93
C LEU A 71 -1.99 -8.38 -8.73
N VAL A 72 -2.83 -7.34 -8.70
CA VAL A 72 -3.84 -7.17 -7.65
C VAL A 72 -4.85 -8.31 -7.74
N GLY A 73 -4.86 -9.20 -6.74
CA GLY A 73 -5.70 -10.40 -6.70
C GLY A 73 -5.00 -11.69 -7.12
N GLU A 74 -3.85 -11.58 -7.79
CA GLU A 74 -3.04 -12.71 -8.29
C GLU A 74 -1.61 -12.68 -7.73
N LEU A 75 -1.42 -12.07 -6.56
CA LEU A 75 -0.08 -11.92 -6.00
C LEU A 75 0.56 -13.29 -5.75
N GLU A 76 1.76 -13.48 -6.29
CA GLU A 76 2.51 -14.71 -6.07
C GLU A 76 2.72 -14.99 -4.57
N ASN A 77 2.77 -16.29 -4.24
CA ASN A 77 2.97 -16.75 -2.87
C ASN A 77 4.20 -16.13 -2.20
N ARG A 78 5.28 -15.84 -2.94
CA ARG A 78 6.52 -15.30 -2.36
C ARG A 78 6.32 -13.93 -1.69
N CYS A 79 5.82 -12.94 -2.43
CA CYS A 79 5.59 -11.59 -1.88
C CYS A 79 4.59 -11.61 -0.72
N TYR A 80 3.51 -12.39 -0.87
CA TYR A 80 2.52 -12.57 0.19
C TYR A 80 3.13 -13.21 1.46
N THR A 81 3.96 -14.24 1.30
CA THR A 81 4.58 -14.98 2.40
C THR A 81 5.54 -14.08 3.17
N ILE A 82 6.46 -13.42 2.46
CA ILE A 82 7.43 -12.50 3.06
C ILE A 82 6.71 -11.39 3.82
N PHE A 83 5.69 -10.77 3.22
CA PHE A 83 4.92 -9.73 3.91
C PHE A 83 4.27 -10.24 5.19
N ARG A 84 3.69 -11.45 5.19
CA ARG A 84 3.03 -12.01 6.38
C ARG A 84 4.01 -12.37 7.50
N GLU A 85 5.19 -12.84 7.13
CA GLU A 85 6.24 -13.27 8.06
C GLU A 85 6.93 -12.06 8.70
N GLU A 86 7.41 -11.14 7.87
CA GLU A 86 8.23 -9.99 8.29
C GLU A 86 7.38 -8.82 8.82
N CYS A 87 6.15 -8.66 8.33
CA CYS A 87 5.33 -7.47 8.57
C CYS A 87 4.10 -7.79 9.41
N GLY A 88 4.25 -7.76 10.74
CA GLY A 88 3.16 -7.57 11.71
C GLY A 88 1.91 -8.47 11.63
N LYS A 89 1.90 -9.59 10.89
CA LYS A 89 0.67 -10.34 10.52
C LYS A 89 -0.43 -9.45 9.94
N ALA A 90 -0.08 -8.44 9.15
CA ALA A 90 -1.05 -7.52 8.56
C ALA A 90 -2.11 -8.26 7.71
N LYS A 91 -3.35 -7.74 7.72
CA LYS A 91 -4.42 -8.20 6.83
C LYS A 91 -4.22 -7.54 5.47
N ILE A 92 -3.90 -8.34 4.46
CA ILE A 92 -3.81 -7.85 3.08
C ILE A 92 -5.21 -7.91 2.46
N ILE A 93 -5.62 -6.82 1.84
CA ILE A 93 -6.83 -6.78 1.01
C ILE A 93 -6.38 -7.04 -0.43
N MET A 94 -6.72 -8.21 -0.96
CA MET A 94 -6.32 -8.65 -2.30
C MET A 94 -7.28 -8.18 -3.40
N GLU A 95 -8.35 -7.50 -3.04
CA GLU A 95 -9.33 -6.94 -4.00
C GLU A 95 -9.08 -5.45 -4.20
N ARG A 96 -9.31 -4.94 -5.43
CA ARG A 96 -9.32 -3.49 -5.67
C ARG A 96 -10.33 -2.83 -4.75
N ILE A 97 -9.91 -1.79 -4.03
CA ILE A 97 -10.79 -1.06 -3.09
C ILE A 97 -12.06 -0.55 -3.78
N ASP A 98 -11.98 -0.08 -5.03
CA ASP A 98 -13.16 0.33 -5.79
C ASP A 98 -14.20 -0.77 -5.95
N SER A 99 -13.77 -2.03 -6.08
CA SER A 99 -14.68 -3.17 -6.18
C SER A 99 -15.37 -3.46 -4.84
N ILE A 100 -14.67 -3.29 -3.72
CA ILE A 100 -15.20 -3.42 -2.36
C ILE A 100 -16.21 -2.31 -2.08
N CYS A 101 -15.88 -1.06 -2.45
CA CYS A 101 -16.78 0.07 -2.30
C CYS A 101 -18.06 -0.14 -3.12
N ARG A 102 -17.95 -0.53 -4.41
CA ARG A 102 -19.13 -0.82 -5.25
C ARG A 102 -20.03 -1.92 -4.67
N ARG A 103 -19.45 -2.93 -4.00
CA ARG A 103 -20.21 -3.99 -3.31
C ARG A 103 -20.93 -3.46 -2.06
N ALA A 104 -20.27 -2.65 -1.24
CA ALA A 104 -20.87 -2.05 -0.05
C ALA A 104 -22.11 -1.18 -0.38
N PHE A 105 -22.11 -0.51 -1.54
CA PHE A 105 -23.27 0.27 -2.01
C PHE A 105 -24.44 -0.58 -2.54
N ARG A 106 -24.22 -1.85 -2.94
CA ARG A 106 -25.32 -2.72 -3.40
C ARG A 106 -26.15 -3.31 -2.26
N VAL A 107 -25.57 -3.45 -1.07
CA VAL A 107 -26.27 -3.97 0.12
C VAL A 107 -27.18 -2.90 0.75
N ALA A 108 -26.93 -1.61 0.47
CA ALA A 108 -27.67 -0.49 1.01
C ALA A 108 -28.79 0.04 0.10
N ARG A 109 -29.27 -0.74 -0.87
CA ARG A 109 -30.46 -0.36 -1.63
C ARG A 109 -31.68 -1.01 -0.95
N PRO A 110 -32.57 -0.25 -0.29
CA PRO A 110 -33.85 -0.80 0.15
C PRO A 110 -34.55 -1.32 -1.11
N THR A 111 -35.10 -2.52 -1.04
CA THR A 111 -36.16 -2.93 -1.95
C THR A 111 -37.30 -1.95 -1.73
N GLU A 112 -37.52 -1.07 -2.69
CA GLU A 112 -38.81 -0.38 -2.80
C GLU A 112 -39.85 -1.46 -3.04
N THR A 113 -40.61 -1.76 -1.99
CA THR A 113 -41.85 -2.51 -2.12
C THR A 113 -42.81 -1.63 -2.90
N GLU A 114 -42.94 -1.89 -4.19
CA GLU A 114 -44.20 -1.64 -4.89
C GLU A 114 -45.26 -2.50 -4.23
N GLU A 115 -46.26 -1.89 -3.61
CA GLU A 115 -47.61 -2.45 -3.62
C GLU A 115 -48.66 -1.37 -3.34
N ASN A 116 -49.73 -1.50 -4.13
CA ASN A 116 -50.84 -0.58 -4.42
C ASN A 116 -51.65 -0.08 -3.22
#